data_AF-A0A554MBI1-F1
#
_entry.id   AF-A0A554MBI1-F1
#
_cell.length_a   1.000
_cell.length_b   1.000
_cell.length_c   1.000
_cell.angle_alpha   90.00
_cell.angle_beta   90.00
_cell.angle_gamma   90.00
#
_symmetry.space_group_name_H-M   'P 1'
#
loop_
_entity.id
_entity.type
_entity.pdbx_description
1 polymer ?
#
loop_
_entity_poly.entity_id
_entity_poly.type
_entity_poly.pdbx_seq_one_letter_code
_entity_poly.pdbx_strand_id
1 'polypeptide(L)'
;MGLLDQILSLGDKNKDKKIIGKEVREFLSVPPREMVENFITALLEKSAERGLEIIQTAVDENLDIKMFLKLILRDLRSMLLLRLSPAMKKQMEEILGDREFKFVDANKNAPKPGELENALKILLDIYEVRGRSYLPQLPLELAFLKIIGQNQ
;
A
#
# COMPACT_ATOMS: atom_id res chain seq x y z
N MET A 1 -23.72 -19.97 0.32
CA MET A 1 -22.41 -20.35 -0.25
C MET A 1 -21.38 -19.45 0.38
N GLY A 2 -20.30 -20.01 0.95
CA GLY A 2 -19.27 -19.23 1.62
C GLY A 2 -18.34 -18.52 0.64
N LEU A 3 -17.60 -17.51 1.12
CA LEU A 3 -16.58 -16.78 0.34
C LEU A 3 -15.54 -17.73 -0.27
N LEU A 4 -15.20 -18.81 0.44
CA LEU A 4 -14.30 -19.86 -0.03
C LEU A 4 -14.88 -20.67 -1.19
N ASP A 5 -16.19 -20.97 -1.16
CA ASP A 5 -16.86 -21.71 -2.24
C ASP A 5 -16.88 -20.89 -3.55
N GLN A 6 -17.06 -19.56 -3.43
CA GLN A 6 -17.00 -18.65 -4.58
C GLN A 6 -15.58 -18.55 -5.17
N ILE A 7 -14.56 -18.47 -4.32
CA ILE A 7 -13.15 -18.45 -4.75
C ILE A 7 -12.77 -19.75 -5.46
N LEU A 8 -13.22 -20.90 -4.97
CA LEU A 8 -12.95 -22.21 -5.60
C LEU A 8 -13.61 -22.34 -6.98
N SER A 9 -14.80 -21.77 -7.16
CA SER A 9 -15.50 -21.77 -8.45
C SER A 9 -14.81 -20.95 -9.54
N LEU A 10 -13.96 -19.97 -9.19
CA LEU A 10 -13.15 -19.22 -10.15
C LEU A 10 -12.00 -20.08 -10.71
N GLY A 11 -11.40 -20.92 -9.85
CA GLY A 11 -10.27 -21.79 -10.22
C GLY A 11 -10.60 -22.94 -11.18
N ASP A 12 -11.87 -23.35 -11.26
CA ASP A 12 -12.29 -24.46 -12.14
C ASP A 12 -12.34 -24.08 -13.63
N LYS A 13 -12.29 -22.79 -13.97
CA LYS A 13 -12.37 -22.31 -15.37
C LYS A 13 -11.01 -22.14 -16.05
N ASN A 14 -9.90 -22.07 -15.31
CA ASN A 14 -8.57 -21.84 -15.86
C ASN A 14 -7.52 -22.70 -15.13
N LYS A 15 -6.87 -23.63 -15.86
CA LYS A 15 -5.86 -24.57 -15.32
C LYS A 15 -4.57 -23.94 -14.77
N ASP A 16 -4.48 -22.61 -14.70
CA ASP A 16 -3.28 -21.89 -14.27
C ASP A 16 -3.47 -21.20 -12.91
N LYS A 17 -2.80 -21.73 -11.88
CA LYS A 17 -2.78 -21.20 -10.51
C LYS A 17 -2.31 -19.73 -10.40
N LYS A 18 -1.59 -19.20 -11.40
CA LYS A 18 -1.19 -17.78 -11.47
C LYS A 18 -2.37 -16.84 -11.74
N ILE A 19 -3.36 -17.30 -12.50
CA ILE A 19 -4.56 -16.53 -12.86
C ILE A 19 -5.47 -16.41 -11.63
N ILE A 20 -5.60 -17.48 -10.84
CA ILE A 20 -6.39 -17.54 -9.60
C ILE A 20 -5.99 -16.42 -8.62
N GLY A 21 -4.68 -16.19 -8.44
CA GLY A 21 -4.22 -15.14 -7.52
C GLY A 21 -4.65 -13.73 -7.94
N LYS A 22 -4.74 -13.45 -9.25
CA LYS A 22 -5.20 -12.16 -9.77
C LYS A 22 -6.72 -12.04 -9.65
N GLU A 23 -7.47 -13.06 -10.07
CA GLU A 23 -8.93 -13.10 -9.98
C GLU A 23 -9.42 -12.98 -8.53
N VAL A 24 -8.73 -13.63 -7.58
CA VAL A 24 -9.05 -13.51 -6.14
C VAL A 24 -8.76 -12.10 -5.61
N ARG A 25 -7.69 -11.45 -6.06
CA ARG A 25 -7.39 -10.07 -5.63
C ARG A 25 -8.41 -9.08 -6.19
N GLU A 26 -8.77 -9.21 -7.45
CA GLU A 26 -9.80 -8.39 -8.09
C GLU A 26 -11.15 -8.60 -7.41
N PHE A 27 -11.51 -9.85 -7.11
CA PHE A 27 -12.73 -10.17 -6.36
C PHE A 27 -12.75 -9.60 -4.94
N LEU A 28 -11.58 -9.52 -4.28
CA LEU A 28 -11.44 -8.94 -2.95
C LEU A 28 -11.14 -7.43 -2.96
N SER A 29 -11.10 -6.79 -4.14
CA SER A 29 -10.69 -5.38 -4.32
C SER A 29 -9.33 -5.05 -3.67
N VAL A 30 -8.42 -6.03 -3.63
CA VAL A 30 -7.10 -5.90 -3.02
C VAL A 30 -6.10 -5.39 -4.05
N PRO A 31 -5.41 -4.26 -3.77
CA PRO A 31 -4.46 -3.71 -4.72
C PRO A 31 -3.26 -4.65 -4.96
N PRO A 32 -2.73 -4.69 -6.19
CA PRO A 32 -1.55 -5.47 -6.50
C PRO A 32 -0.34 -4.90 -5.74
N ARG A 33 0.57 -5.79 -5.33
CA ARG A 33 1.77 -5.42 -4.56
C ARG A 33 2.59 -4.33 -5.25
N GLU A 34 2.72 -4.42 -6.57
CA GLU A 34 3.45 -3.46 -7.39
C GLU A 34 2.88 -2.04 -7.32
N MET A 35 1.55 -1.89 -7.23
CA MET A 35 0.92 -0.57 -7.09
C MET A 35 1.27 0.08 -5.75
N VAL A 36 1.32 -0.71 -4.67
CA VAL A 36 1.77 -0.23 -3.33
C VAL A 36 3.23 0.19 -3.37
N GLU A 37 4.09 -0.64 -3.99
CA GLU A 37 5.51 -0.34 -4.16
C GLU A 37 5.74 0.93 -4.98
N ASN A 38 5.03 1.09 -6.10
CA ASN A 38 5.13 2.27 -6.96
C ASN A 38 4.64 3.54 -6.25
N PHE A 39 3.56 3.45 -5.46
CA PHE A 39 3.07 4.58 -4.68
C PHE A 39 4.10 5.03 -3.64
N ILE A 40 4.70 4.08 -2.91
CA ILE A 40 5.73 4.39 -1.93
C ILE A 40 6.94 5.00 -2.62
N THR A 41 7.37 4.47 -3.78
CA THR A 41 8.46 5.07 -4.57
C THR A 41 8.13 6.51 -4.96
N ALA A 42 6.91 6.80 -5.44
CA ALA A 42 6.50 8.16 -5.77
C ALA A 42 6.52 9.10 -4.55
N LEU A 43 6.16 8.59 -3.36
CA LEU A 43 6.23 9.32 -2.09
C LEU A 43 7.68 9.62 -1.70
N LEU A 44 8.59 8.65 -1.81
CA LEU A 44 10.01 8.81 -1.51
C LEU A 44 10.70 9.79 -2.47
N GLU A 45 10.33 9.73 -3.74
CA GLU A 45 10.86 10.59 -4.80
C GLU A 45 10.14 11.94 -4.90
N LYS A 46 9.12 12.18 -4.04
CA LYS A 46 8.31 13.40 -3.99
C LYS A 46 7.68 13.76 -5.34
N SER A 47 7.29 12.75 -6.12
CA SER A 47 6.73 12.90 -7.45
C SER A 47 5.21 13.01 -7.39
N ALA A 48 4.71 14.25 -7.38
CA ALA A 48 3.27 14.54 -7.28
C ALA A 48 2.46 13.87 -8.38
N GLU A 49 2.87 14.05 -9.64
CA GLU A 49 2.23 13.49 -10.82
C GLU A 49 2.06 11.97 -10.72
N ARG A 50 3.16 11.23 -10.47
CA ARG A 50 3.10 9.77 -10.35
C ARG A 50 2.24 9.30 -9.19
N GLY A 51 2.32 9.95 -8.03
CA GLY A 51 1.52 9.55 -6.88
C GLY A 51 0.02 9.75 -7.10
N LEU A 52 -0.37 10.87 -7.73
CA LEU A 52 -1.77 11.15 -8.06
C LEU A 52 -2.28 10.21 -9.16
N GLU A 53 -1.49 9.91 -10.19
CA GLU A 53 -1.83 8.95 -11.24
C GLU A 53 -2.07 7.54 -10.68
N ILE A 54 -1.26 7.10 -9.71
CA ILE A 54 -1.44 5.80 -9.05
C ILE A 54 -2.73 5.78 -8.21
N ILE A 55 -3.04 6.86 -7.49
CA ILE A 55 -4.31 6.96 -6.74
C ILE A 55 -5.50 6.90 -7.71
N GLN A 56 -5.44 7.62 -8.83
CA GLN A 56 -6.50 7.61 -9.82
C GLN A 56 -6.68 6.22 -10.44
N THR A 57 -5.58 5.55 -10.81
CA THR A 57 -5.61 4.16 -11.30
C THR A 57 -6.27 3.22 -10.29
N ALA A 58 -5.99 3.38 -9.00
CA ALA A 58 -6.63 2.56 -7.97
C ALA A 58 -8.15 2.76 -7.89
N VAL A 59 -8.63 3.98 -8.15
CA VAL A 59 -10.07 4.28 -8.23
C VAL A 59 -10.67 3.68 -9.51
N ASP A 60 -10.01 3.84 -10.65
CA ASP A 60 -10.49 3.34 -11.94
C ASP A 60 -10.58 1.80 -11.96
N GLU A 61 -9.65 1.13 -11.25
CA GLU A 61 -9.66 -0.32 -11.04
C GLU A 61 -10.62 -0.78 -9.91
N ASN A 62 -11.43 0.12 -9.34
CA ASN A 62 -12.39 -0.16 -8.27
C ASN A 62 -11.76 -0.84 -7.04
N LEU A 63 -10.53 -0.45 -6.70
CA LEU A 63 -9.82 -0.99 -5.54
C LEU A 63 -10.31 -0.37 -4.23
N ASP A 64 -10.19 -1.12 -3.14
CA ASP A 64 -10.50 -0.59 -1.81
C ASP A 64 -9.37 0.35 -1.37
N ILE A 65 -9.62 1.67 -1.43
CA ILE A 65 -8.68 2.72 -1.00
C ILE A 65 -8.26 2.55 0.46
N LYS A 66 -9.14 2.05 1.33
CA LYS A 66 -8.81 1.80 2.73
C LYS A 66 -7.84 0.63 2.86
N MET A 67 -8.04 -0.42 2.06
CA MET A 67 -7.09 -1.53 1.99
C MET A 67 -5.74 -1.06 1.43
N PHE A 68 -5.74 -0.22 0.40
CA PHE A 68 -4.54 0.37 -0.17
C PHE A 68 -3.75 1.18 0.86
N LEU A 69 -4.41 2.10 1.56
CA LEU A 69 -3.83 2.87 2.67
C LEU A 69 -3.26 1.96 3.77
N LYS A 70 -3.97 0.89 4.14
CA LYS A 70 -3.51 -0.07 5.15
C LYS A 70 -2.20 -0.76 4.74
N LEU A 71 -2.04 -1.12 3.47
CA LEU A 71 -0.81 -1.72 2.97
C LEU A 71 0.34 -0.71 2.93
N ILE A 72 0.09 0.53 2.50
CA ILE A 72 1.09 1.61 2.53
C ILE A 72 1.57 1.85 3.97
N LEU A 73 0.65 1.97 4.94
CA LEU A 73 0.97 2.13 6.35
C LEU A 73 1.83 0.98 6.88
N ARG A 74 1.50 -0.26 6.51
CA ARG A 74 2.27 -1.45 6.91
C ARG A 74 3.71 -1.36 6.42
N ASP A 75 3.91 -1.04 5.15
CA ASP A 75 5.23 -1.00 4.53
C ASP A 75 6.09 0.13 5.11
N LEU A 76 5.53 1.35 5.24
CA LEU A 76 6.22 2.49 5.83
C LEU A 76 6.61 2.22 7.30
N ARG A 77 5.74 1.54 8.05
CA ARG A 77 6.05 1.09 9.42
C ARG A 77 7.20 0.09 9.41
N SER A 78 7.19 -0.87 8.50
CA SER A 78 8.27 -1.86 8.36
C SER A 78 9.60 -1.19 8.01
N MET A 79 9.60 -0.19 7.13
CA MET A 79 10.79 0.62 6.82
C MET A 79 11.33 1.30 8.08
N LEU A 80 10.46 1.94 8.86
CA LEU A 80 10.85 2.59 10.12
C LEU A 80 11.46 1.58 11.11
N LEU A 81 10.81 0.44 11.32
CA LEU A 81 11.31 -0.59 12.25
C LEU A 81 12.67 -1.15 11.83
N LEU A 82 12.84 -1.46 10.54
CA LEU A 82 14.12 -1.98 10.00
C LEU A 82 15.24 -0.94 10.04
N ARG A 83 14.91 0.35 10.04
CA ARG A 83 15.87 1.44 10.21
C ARG A 83 16.30 1.60 11.68
N LEU A 84 15.37 1.44 12.61
CA LEU A 84 15.63 1.62 14.04
C LEU A 84 16.31 0.41 14.69
N SER A 85 15.99 -0.80 14.24
CA SER A 85 16.53 -2.02 14.86
C SER A 85 16.85 -3.09 13.82
N PRO A 86 18.14 -3.29 13.49
CA PRO A 86 18.57 -4.43 12.67
C PRO A 86 18.20 -5.78 13.27
N ALA A 87 18.01 -5.87 14.59
CA ALA A 87 17.58 -7.09 15.27
C ALA A 87 16.17 -7.52 14.86
N MET A 88 15.33 -6.58 14.39
CA MET A 88 13.99 -6.90 13.86
C MET A 88 14.04 -7.46 12.44
N LYS A 89 15.20 -7.47 11.77
CA LYS A 89 15.33 -7.92 10.38
C LYS A 89 14.78 -9.33 10.17
N LYS A 90 15.21 -10.28 11.01
CA LYS A 90 14.78 -11.68 10.91
C LYS A 90 13.27 -11.83 11.14
N GLN A 91 12.72 -11.12 12.12
CA GLN A 91 11.27 -11.14 12.38
C GLN A 91 10.47 -10.55 11.22
N MET A 92 10.97 -9.49 10.58
CA MET A 92 10.30 -8.87 9.42
C MET A 92 10.38 -9.77 8.19
N GLU A 93 11.48 -10.50 7.99
CA GLU A 93 11.62 -11.48 6.89
C GLU A 93 10.64 -12.65 7.02
N GLU A 94 10.27 -13.04 8.24
CA GLU A 94 9.25 -14.08 8.47
C GLU A 94 7.80 -13.57 8.30
N ILE A 95 7.56 -12.29 8.60
CA ILE A 95 6.22 -11.68 8.55
C ILE A 95 5.87 -11.19 7.12
N LEU A 96 6.85 -10.64 6.41
CA LEU A 96 6.69 -10.09 5.07
C LEU A 96 7.04 -11.16 4.04
N GLY A 97 6.35 -11.19 2.91
CA GLY A 97 6.78 -12.05 1.80
C GLY A 97 8.11 -11.59 1.19
N ASP A 98 8.88 -12.49 0.59
CA ASP A 98 10.22 -12.21 0.04
C ASP A 98 10.32 -10.93 -0.79
N ARG A 99 9.36 -10.70 -1.71
CA ARG A 99 9.32 -9.50 -2.56
C ARG A 99 9.13 -8.22 -1.75
N GLU A 100 8.18 -8.25 -0.82
CA GLU A 100 7.86 -7.12 0.04
C GLU A 100 9.03 -6.79 0.96
N PHE A 101 9.62 -7.80 1.59
CA PHE A 101 10.80 -7.61 2.44
C PHE A 101 11.95 -6.96 1.67
N LYS A 102 12.27 -7.45 0.47
CA LYS A 102 13.33 -6.89 -0.37
C LYS A 102 13.07 -5.42 -0.73
N PHE A 103 11.83 -5.07 -1.08
CA PHE A 103 11.44 -3.70 -1.36
C PHE A 103 11.63 -2.79 -0.14
N VAL A 104 11.15 -3.22 1.03
CA VAL A 104 11.24 -2.46 2.28
C VAL A 104 12.70 -2.30 2.74
N ASP A 105 13.49 -3.38 2.74
CA ASP A 105 14.90 -3.36 3.17
C ASP A 105 15.76 -2.46 2.27
N ALA A 106 15.47 -2.43 0.96
CA ALA A 106 16.17 -1.59 -0.01
C ALA A 106 15.86 -0.09 0.16
N ASN A 107 14.63 0.26 0.50
CA ASN A 107 14.17 1.66 0.50
C ASN A 107 14.15 2.33 1.88
N LYS A 108 14.35 1.59 2.98
CA LYS A 108 14.24 2.10 4.37
C LYS A 108 15.12 3.32 4.70
N ASN A 109 16.21 3.52 3.96
CA ASN A 109 17.17 4.60 4.17
C ASN A 109 16.97 5.81 3.25
N ALA A 110 16.07 5.74 2.26
CA ALA A 110 15.79 6.85 1.36
C ALA A 110 15.18 8.09 2.05
N PRO A 111 14.24 7.94 3.01
CA PRO A 111 13.69 9.08 3.76
C PRO A 111 14.73 9.78 4.64
N LYS A 112 14.65 11.10 4.76
CA LYS A 112 15.39 11.87 5.76
C LYS A 112 14.87 11.57 7.18
N PRO A 113 15.65 11.84 8.24
CA PRO A 113 15.18 11.71 9.62
C PRO A 113 13.86 12.46 9.84
N GLY A 114 12.86 11.81 10.44
CA GLY A 114 11.55 12.41 10.71
C GLY A 114 10.54 12.32 9.56
N GLU A 115 10.97 12.05 8.31
CA GLU A 115 10.04 12.00 7.16
C GLU A 115 9.11 10.78 7.23
N LEU A 116 9.61 9.60 7.63
CA LEU A 116 8.77 8.40 7.80
C LEU A 116 7.76 8.59 8.93
N GLU A 117 8.21 9.14 10.06
CA GLU A 117 7.35 9.39 11.23
C GLU A 117 6.26 10.42 10.90
N ASN A 118 6.60 11.46 10.14
CA ASN A 118 5.62 12.44 9.66
C ASN A 118 4.62 11.81 8.68
N ALA A 119 5.09 11.03 7.71
CA ALA A 119 4.23 10.33 6.76
C ALA A 119 3.27 9.37 7.47
N LEU A 120 3.77 8.55 8.39
CA LEU A 120 2.96 7.63 9.19
C LEU A 120 1.89 8.36 10.01
N LYS A 121 2.23 9.49 10.65
CA LYS A 121 1.25 10.30 11.40
C LYS A 121 0.12 10.78 10.50
N ILE A 122 0.46 11.43 9.38
CA ILE A 122 -0.54 11.96 8.43
C ILE A 122 -1.42 10.84 7.87
N LEU A 123 -0.84 9.69 7.52
CA LEU A 123 -1.56 8.55 6.98
C LEU A 123 -2.44 7.85 8.04
N LEU A 124 -2.01 7.81 9.29
CA LEU A 124 -2.82 7.29 10.40
C LEU A 124 -4.03 8.19 10.66
N ASP A 125 -3.83 9.51 10.65
CA ASP A 125 -4.92 10.48 10.85
C ASP A 125 -6.04 10.25 9.82
N ILE A 126 -5.69 10.08 8.54
CA ILE A 126 -6.71 9.83 7.50
C ILE A 126 -7.29 8.41 7.54
N TYR A 127 -6.56 7.42 8.08
CA TYR A 127 -7.07 6.06 8.23
C TYR A 127 -8.20 5.97 9.27
N GLU A 128 -8.15 6.84 10.29
CA GLU A 128 -9.18 6.94 11.33
C GLU A 128 -10.41 7.75 10.91
N VAL A 129 -10.31 8.55 9.83
CA VAL A 129 -11.46 9.28 9.28
C VAL A 129 -12.47 8.26 8.75
N ARG A 130 -13.55 8.05 9.53
CA ARG A 130 -14.67 7.16 9.18
C ARG A 130 -15.15 7.50 7.78
N GLY A 131 -15.20 6.51 6.89
CA GLY A 131 -15.40 6.61 5.43
C GLY A 131 -16.70 7.31 4.99
N ARG A 132 -16.74 8.63 5.18
CA ARG A 132 -17.85 9.53 4.83
C ARG A 132 -17.42 10.59 3.83
N SER A 133 -16.27 10.43 3.19
CA SER A 133 -15.92 11.29 2.06
C SER A 133 -16.76 10.88 0.85
N TYR A 134 -17.37 11.86 0.19
CA TYR A 134 -18.02 11.66 -1.11
C TYR A 134 -17.04 11.09 -2.15
N LEU A 135 -15.75 11.42 -2.02
CA LEU A 135 -14.64 10.87 -2.79
C LEU A 135 -13.68 10.12 -1.85
N PRO A 136 -13.72 8.79 -1.79
CA PRO A 136 -12.88 7.99 -0.89
C PRO A 136 -11.37 8.19 -1.08
N GLN A 137 -10.94 8.61 -2.27
CA GLN A 137 -9.55 8.87 -2.62
C GLN A 137 -9.03 10.24 -2.15
N LEU A 138 -9.92 11.22 -2.01
CA LEU A 138 -9.53 12.61 -1.70
C LEU A 138 -8.70 12.76 -0.40
N PRO A 139 -9.04 12.08 0.72
CA PRO A 139 -8.19 12.12 1.91
C PRO A 139 -6.76 11.64 1.65
N LEU A 140 -6.59 10.60 0.81
CA LEU A 140 -5.29 10.05 0.46
C LEU A 140 -4.51 11.00 -0.46
N GLU A 141 -5.16 11.63 -1.44
CA GLU A 141 -4.55 12.65 -2.32
C GLU A 141 -4.01 13.83 -1.50
N LEU A 142 -4.83 14.37 -0.60
CA LEU A 142 -4.44 15.49 0.26
C LEU A 142 -3.31 15.11 1.23
N ALA A 143 -3.38 13.91 1.82
CA ALA A 143 -2.31 13.40 2.67
C ALA A 143 -1.01 13.25 1.90
N PHE A 144 -1.07 12.68 0.69
CA PHE A 144 0.10 12.52 -0.16
C PHE A 144 0.77 13.86 -0.49
N LEU A 145 0.00 14.85 -0.96
CA LEU A 145 0.50 16.19 -1.26
C LEU A 145 1.13 16.87 -0.04
N LYS A 146 0.51 16.70 1.14
CA LYS A 146 1.04 17.21 2.41
C LYS A 146 2.38 16.55 2.77
N ILE A 147 2.51 15.24 2.58
CA ILE A 147 3.74 14.48 2.89
C ILE A 147 4.90 14.90 2.00
N ILE A 148 4.66 15.07 0.70
CA ILE A 148 5.71 15.48 -0.25
C ILE A 148 6.03 16.98 -0.19
N GLY A 149 5.26 17.76 0.58
CA GLY A 149 5.49 19.18 0.84
C GLY A 149 4.90 20.13 -0.21
N GLN A 150 3.90 19.70 -0.97
CA GLN A 150 3.22 20.53 -1.99
C GLN A 150 1.95 21.23 -1.50
N ASN A 151 1.60 21.08 -0.23
CA ASN A 151 0.47 21.76 0.40
C ASN A 151 0.96 22.39 1.72
N GLN A 152 1.58 23.57 1.62
CA GLN A 152 1.97 24.43 2.75
C GLN A 152 1.04 25.65 2.79
#